data_AF-A0A7S0TV28-F1
#
_entry.id   AF-A0A7S0TV28-F1
#
_cell.length_a   1.000
_cell.length_b   1.000
_cell.length_c   1.000
_cell.angle_alpha   90.00
_cell.angle_beta   90.00
_cell.angle_gamma   90.00
#
_symmetry.space_group_name_H-M   'P 1'
#
loop_
_entity.id
_entity.type
_entity.pdbx_description
1 polymer ?
#
loop_
_entity_poly.entity_id
_entity_poly.type
_entity_poly.pdbx_seq_one_letter_code
_entity_poly.pdbx_strand_id
1 'polypeptide(L)'
;AECADVVMRGRGDTETADKFYQRAVQGFPREEAIQFAYGCFLQEHTGDTALAEVMYRKVLQTNPKHVGSINNLGNIALIDRNDTHAAEDLYHRAMEVQPNDLTVLSNYGLMLHKRALQQHANVSKIT
;
A
#
# COMPACT_ATOMS: atom_id res chain seq x y z
N ALA A 1 -21.74 15.01 -21.43
CA ALA A 1 -22.72 14.72 -20.36
C ALA A 1 -22.47 13.34 -19.75
N GLU A 2 -22.34 12.27 -20.54
CA GLU A 2 -22.11 10.90 -20.04
C GLU A 2 -20.84 10.71 -19.20
N CYS A 3 -19.69 11.27 -19.60
CA CYS A 3 -18.45 11.14 -18.81
C CYS A 3 -18.57 11.76 -17.41
N ALA A 4 -19.31 12.86 -17.27
CA ALA A 4 -19.52 13.50 -15.97
C ALA A 4 -20.46 12.66 -15.10
N ASP A 5 -21.50 12.04 -15.67
CA ASP A 5 -22.42 11.17 -14.94
C ASP A 5 -21.74 9.88 -14.46
N VAL A 6 -20.89 9.26 -15.30
CA VAL A 6 -20.09 8.08 -14.90
C VAL A 6 -19.09 8.43 -13.79
N VAL A 7 -18.40 9.58 -13.89
CA VAL A 7 -17.45 10.03 -12.86
C VAL A 7 -18.17 10.35 -11.54
N MET A 8 -19.35 10.98 -11.59
CA MET A 8 -20.12 11.31 -10.39
C MET A 8 -20.72 10.06 -9.73
N ARG A 9 -21.19 9.09 -10.52
CA ARG A 9 -21.64 7.78 -10.01
C ARG A 9 -20.50 7.01 -9.35
N GLY A 10 -19.34 6.91 -10.02
CA GLY A 10 -18.17 6.25 -9.44
C GLY A 10 -17.68 6.89 -8.13
N ARG A 11 -17.77 8.23 -8.01
CA ARG A 11 -17.49 8.93 -6.75
C ARG A 11 -18.51 8.60 -5.66
N GLY A 12 -19.80 8.58 -5.98
CA GLY A 12 -20.85 8.21 -5.04
C GLY A 12 -20.75 6.77 -4.55
N ASP A 13 -20.37 5.85 -5.44
CA ASP A 13 -20.15 4.44 -5.11
C ASP A 13 -18.93 4.26 -4.19
N THR A 14 -17.87 5.05 -4.41
CA THR A 14 -16.67 5.05 -3.55
C THR A 14 -16.98 5.56 -2.15
N GLU A 15 -17.70 6.68 -2.00
CA GLU A 15 -18.08 7.20 -0.68
C GLU A 15 -19.00 6.21 0.08
N THR A 16 -19.89 5.56 -0.65
CA THR A 16 -20.79 4.54 -0.09
C THR A 16 -19.98 3.33 0.41
N ALA A 17 -19.03 2.84 -0.39
CA ALA A 17 -18.15 1.74 -0.02
C ALA A 17 -17.30 2.06 1.22
N ASP A 18 -16.76 3.28 1.31
CA ASP A 18 -15.99 3.72 2.48
C ASP A 18 -16.81 3.61 3.78
N LYS A 19 -18.06 4.08 3.78
CA LYS A 19 -18.96 3.96 4.93
C LYS A 19 -19.22 2.50 5.33
N PHE A 20 -19.34 1.59 4.36
CA PHE A 20 -19.51 0.16 4.65
C PHE A 20 -18.26 -0.45 5.27
N TYR A 21 -17.07 -0.13 4.75
CA TYR A 21 -15.82 -0.59 5.34
C TYR A 21 -15.61 -0.04 6.75
N GLN A 22 -15.89 1.24 6.99
CA GLN A 22 -15.82 1.82 8.34
C GLN A 22 -16.72 1.08 9.33
N ARG A 23 -17.96 0.77 8.94
CA ARG A 23 -18.87 -0.03 9.78
C ARG A 23 -18.36 -1.45 9.99
N ALA A 24 -17.78 -2.08 8.97
CA ALA A 24 -17.22 -3.42 9.07
C ALA A 24 -16.03 -3.46 10.05
N VAL A 25 -15.11 -2.48 9.95
CA VAL A 25 -13.96 -2.37 10.87
C VAL A 25 -14.42 -2.06 12.30
N GLN A 26 -15.50 -1.28 12.50
CA GLN A 26 -16.07 -1.05 13.82
C GLN A 26 -16.71 -2.31 14.41
N GLY A 27 -17.44 -3.09 13.61
CA GLY A 27 -18.08 -4.33 14.05
C GLY A 27 -17.09 -5.47 14.30
N PHE A 28 -15.99 -5.51 13.55
CA PHE A 28 -14.98 -6.57 13.59
C PHE A 28 -13.56 -5.99 13.67
N PRO A 29 -13.20 -5.34 14.79
CA PRO A 29 -11.98 -4.53 14.91
C PRO A 29 -10.67 -5.32 14.89
N ARG A 30 -10.72 -6.65 14.89
CA ARG A 30 -9.54 -7.54 14.84
C ARG A 30 -9.55 -8.46 13.63
N GLU A 31 -10.55 -8.33 12.74
CA GLU A 31 -10.65 -9.19 11.57
C GLU A 31 -9.66 -8.74 10.50
N GLU A 32 -8.66 -9.59 10.26
CA GLU A 32 -7.53 -9.34 9.38
C GLU A 32 -8.00 -9.03 7.96
N ALA A 33 -8.90 -9.87 7.42
CA ALA A 33 -9.39 -9.75 6.06
C ALA A 33 -10.08 -8.40 5.81
N ILE A 34 -10.87 -7.93 6.78
CA ILE A 34 -11.60 -6.66 6.68
C ILE A 34 -10.63 -5.48 6.72
N GLN A 35 -9.66 -5.49 7.63
CA GLN A 35 -8.66 -4.43 7.73
C GLN A 35 -7.79 -4.37 6.48
N PHE A 36 -7.31 -5.52 5.99
CA PHE A 36 -6.51 -5.58 4.77
C PHE A 36 -7.30 -5.09 3.56
N ALA A 37 -8.53 -5.58 3.37
CA ALA A 37 -9.40 -5.15 2.27
C ALA A 37 -9.69 -3.65 2.33
N TYR A 38 -9.93 -3.10 3.52
CA TYR A 38 -10.15 -1.66 3.65
C TYR A 38 -8.89 -0.86 3.32
N GLY A 39 -7.72 -1.33 3.76
CA GLY A 39 -6.44 -0.73 3.38
C GLY A 39 -6.24 -0.68 1.86
N CYS A 40 -6.50 -1.79 1.16
CA CYS A 40 -6.41 -1.83 -0.31
C CYS A 40 -7.42 -0.88 -0.97
N PHE A 41 -8.67 -0.88 -0.50
CA PHE A 41 -9.70 0.04 -0.99
C PHE A 41 -9.29 1.50 -0.83
N LEU A 42 -8.77 1.88 0.33
CA LEU A 42 -8.31 3.24 0.60
C LEU A 42 -7.21 3.64 -0.37
N GLN A 43 -6.23 2.77 -0.57
CA GLN A 43 -5.09 3.03 -1.45
C GLN A 43 -5.50 3.16 -2.93
N GLU A 44 -6.39 2.29 -3.40
CA GLU A 44 -6.78 2.22 -4.81
C GLU A 44 -7.85 3.24 -5.21
N HIS A 45 -8.82 3.52 -4.33
CA HIS A 45 -10.04 4.25 -4.69
C HIS A 45 -10.14 5.64 -4.04
N THR A 46 -9.50 5.83 -2.87
CA THR A 46 -9.57 7.11 -2.14
C THR A 46 -8.26 7.89 -2.17
N GLY A 47 -7.13 7.19 -2.34
CA GLY A 47 -5.79 7.76 -2.22
C GLY A 47 -5.40 8.10 -0.77
N ASP A 48 -6.20 7.72 0.24
CA ASP A 48 -5.87 7.93 1.65
C ASP A 48 -4.86 6.89 2.14
N THR A 49 -3.60 7.11 1.79
CA THR A 49 -2.50 6.22 2.13
C THR A 49 -2.16 6.25 3.63
N ALA A 50 -2.47 7.34 4.33
CA ALA A 50 -2.28 7.45 5.76
C ALA A 50 -3.22 6.50 6.51
N LEU A 51 -4.51 6.48 6.14
CA LEU A 51 -5.45 5.54 6.74
C LEU A 51 -5.18 4.09 6.28
N ALA A 52 -4.77 3.89 5.02
CA ALA A 52 -4.37 2.58 4.52
C ALA A 52 -3.21 1.99 5.34
N GLU A 53 -2.18 2.78 5.64
CA GLU A 53 -1.08 2.37 6.51
C GLU A 53 -1.57 1.95 7.90
N VAL A 54 -2.49 2.71 8.50
CA VAL A 54 -3.08 2.34 9.80
C VAL A 54 -3.74 0.97 9.71
N MET A 55 -4.49 0.69 8.64
CA MET A 55 -5.15 -0.61 8.47
C MET A 55 -4.15 -1.75 8.30
N TYR A 56 -3.11 -1.58 7.47
CA TYR A 56 -2.07 -2.59 7.32
C TYR A 56 -1.29 -2.82 8.61
N ARG A 57 -1.02 -1.78 9.40
CA ARG A 57 -0.38 -1.93 10.71
C ARG A 57 -1.25 -2.70 11.70
N LYS A 58 -2.57 -2.51 11.68
CA LYS A 58 -3.49 -3.32 12.50
C LYS A 58 -3.47 -4.80 12.09
N VAL A 59 -3.42 -5.08 10.78
CA VAL A 59 -3.24 -6.46 10.29
C VAL A 59 -1.97 -7.05 10.88
N LEU A 60 -0.85 -6.32 10.85
CA LEU A 60 0.42 -6.80 11.40
C LEU A 60 0.45 -6.94 12.93
N GLN A 61 -0.46 -6.30 13.66
CA GLN A 61 -0.62 -6.53 15.11
C GLN A 61 -1.23 -7.91 15.40
N THR A 62 -2.13 -8.38 14.54
CA THR A 62 -2.77 -9.71 14.67
C THR A 62 -1.93 -10.80 13.99
N ASN A 63 -1.41 -10.51 12.79
CA ASN A 63 -0.61 -11.40 11.98
C ASN A 63 0.69 -10.70 11.51
N PRO A 64 1.77 -10.78 12.31
CA PRO A 64 3.05 -10.13 12.00
C PRO A 64 3.72 -10.59 10.70
N LYS A 65 3.27 -11.71 10.13
CA LYS A 65 3.80 -12.31 8.89
C LYS A 65 2.86 -12.11 7.70
N HIS A 66 1.88 -11.23 7.77
CA HIS A 66 0.98 -10.99 6.64
C HIS A 66 1.72 -10.31 5.48
N VAL A 67 2.11 -11.10 4.48
CA VAL A 67 2.94 -10.67 3.34
C VAL A 67 2.35 -9.48 2.61
N GLY A 68 1.05 -9.49 2.31
CA GLY A 68 0.37 -8.41 1.61
C GLY A 68 0.46 -7.07 2.34
N SER A 69 0.32 -7.06 3.67
CA SER A 69 0.42 -5.84 4.47
C SER A 69 1.85 -5.33 4.57
N ILE A 70 2.84 -6.22 4.72
CA ILE A 70 4.25 -5.85 4.71
C ILE A 70 4.61 -5.22 3.35
N ASN A 71 4.20 -5.87 2.25
CA ASN A 71 4.43 -5.38 0.90
C ASN A 71 3.78 -4.01 0.65
N ASN A 72 2.51 -3.83 1.04
CA ASN A 72 1.80 -2.56 0.81
C ASN A 72 2.36 -1.41 1.67
N LEU A 73 2.86 -1.69 2.87
CA LEU A 73 3.63 -0.71 3.65
C LEU A 73 4.95 -0.34 2.96
N GLY A 74 5.62 -1.31 2.32
CA GLY A 74 6.81 -1.06 1.50
C GLY A 74 6.50 -0.15 0.31
N ASN A 75 5.38 -0.39 -0.37
CA ASN A 75 4.89 0.48 -1.44
C ASN A 75 4.61 1.90 -0.96
N ILE A 76 3.95 2.07 0.19
CA ILE A 76 3.70 3.39 0.78
C ILE A 76 5.01 4.11 1.11
N ALA A 77 5.99 3.42 1.72
CA ALA A 77 7.31 4.00 1.98
C ALA A 77 8.02 4.45 0.69
N LEU A 78 7.95 3.64 -0.36
CA LEU A 78 8.62 3.91 -1.62
C LEU A 78 7.97 5.04 -2.42
N ILE A 79 6.64 5.04 -2.51
CA ILE A 79 5.87 5.92 -3.40
C ILE A 79 5.65 7.28 -2.72
N ASP A 80 5.14 7.28 -1.50
CA ASP A 80 4.68 8.51 -0.84
C ASP A 80 5.82 9.24 -0.14
N ARG A 81 6.74 8.48 0.47
CA ARG A 81 7.85 9.06 1.25
C ARG A 81 9.14 9.13 0.47
N ASN A 82 9.21 8.47 -0.69
CA ASN A 82 10.43 8.30 -1.46
C ASN A 82 11.59 7.69 -0.62
N ASP A 83 11.25 6.93 0.42
CA ASP A 83 12.20 6.33 1.35
C ASP A 83 12.52 4.91 0.86
N THR A 84 13.58 4.83 0.06
CA THR A 84 14.03 3.57 -0.54
C THR A 84 14.61 2.61 0.50
N HIS A 85 15.15 3.11 1.62
CA HIS A 85 15.69 2.27 2.69
C HIS A 85 14.56 1.61 3.49
N ALA A 86 13.56 2.37 3.95
CA ALA A 86 12.43 1.79 4.66
C ALA A 86 11.64 0.81 3.79
N ALA A 87 11.51 1.09 2.49
CA ALA A 87 10.88 0.19 1.54
C ALA A 87 11.67 -1.12 1.38
N GLU A 88 13.00 -1.04 1.26
CA GLU A 88 13.89 -2.21 1.18
C GLU A 88 13.75 -3.14 2.38
N ASP A 89 13.76 -2.59 3.60
CA ASP A 89 13.57 -3.38 4.83
C ASP A 89 12.24 -4.13 4.83
N LEU A 90 11.16 -3.47 4.37
CA LEU A 90 9.83 -4.07 4.30
C LEU A 90 9.77 -5.17 3.24
N TYR A 91 10.33 -4.95 2.04
CA TYR A 91 10.37 -5.99 1.02
C TYR A 91 11.23 -7.19 1.44
N HIS A 92 12.36 -6.96 2.10
CA HIS A 92 13.17 -8.06 2.66
C HIS A 92 12.38 -8.88 3.66
N ARG A 93 11.69 -8.23 4.61
CA ARG A 93 10.82 -8.93 5.56
C ARG A 93 9.70 -9.73 4.87
N ALA A 94 9.10 -9.19 3.80
CA ALA A 94 8.09 -9.90 3.03
C ALA A 94 8.68 -11.15 2.34
N MET A 95 9.89 -11.03 1.77
CA MET A 95 10.63 -12.14 1.15
C MET A 95 11.11 -13.18 2.16
N GLU A 96 11.43 -12.79 3.40
CA GLU A 96 11.74 -13.75 4.48
C GLU A 96 10.54 -14.63 4.83
N VAL A 97 9.33 -14.08 4.76
CA VAL A 97 8.09 -14.83 4.98
C VAL A 97 7.74 -15.68 3.76
N GLN A 98 7.76 -15.08 2.57
CA GLN A 98 7.41 -15.75 1.32
C GLN A 98 8.41 -15.37 0.20
N PRO A 99 9.48 -16.16 0.01
CA PRO A 99 10.57 -15.82 -0.89
C PRO A 99 10.18 -15.71 -2.37
N ASN A 100 9.13 -16.41 -2.78
CA ASN A 100 8.71 -16.52 -4.18
C ASN A 100 7.40 -15.75 -4.47
N ASP A 101 7.03 -14.80 -3.62
CA ASP A 101 5.89 -13.94 -3.89
C ASP A 101 6.19 -13.02 -5.08
N LEU A 102 5.51 -13.25 -6.21
CA LEU A 102 5.75 -12.51 -7.45
C LEU A 102 5.46 -11.01 -7.32
N THR A 103 4.49 -10.63 -6.49
CA THR A 103 4.13 -9.24 -6.26
C THR A 103 5.23 -8.54 -5.47
N VAL A 104 5.74 -9.16 -4.40
CA VAL A 104 6.87 -8.64 -3.62
C VAL A 104 8.12 -8.50 -4.48
N LEU A 105 8.47 -9.54 -5.24
CA LEU A 105 9.66 -9.54 -6.11
C LEU A 105 9.58 -8.44 -7.18
N SER A 106 8.39 -8.23 -7.75
CA SER A 106 8.17 -7.17 -8.74
C SER A 106 8.32 -5.77 -8.13
N ASN A 107 7.73 -5.54 -6.95
CA ASN A 107 7.82 -4.25 -6.25
C ASN A 107 9.25 -3.96 -5.78
N TYR A 108 9.97 -4.99 -5.31
CA TYR A 108 11.38 -4.88 -4.95
C TYR A 108 12.24 -4.53 -6.17
N GLY A 109 12.02 -5.16 -7.32
CA GLY A 109 12.70 -4.82 -8.57
C GLY A 109 12.46 -3.37 -9.00
N LEU A 110 11.22 -2.89 -8.89
CA LEU A 110 10.87 -1.49 -9.17
C LEU A 110 11.60 -0.52 -8.21
N MET A 111 11.69 -0.88 -6.93
CA MET A 111 12.43 -0.11 -5.93
C MET A 111 13.93 -0.02 -6.28
N LEU A 112 14.56 -1.15 -6.63
CA LEU A 112 15.97 -1.18 -7.03
C LEU A 112 16.24 -0.30 -8.24
N HIS A 113 15.36 -0.33 -9.24
CA HIS A 113 15.47 0.55 -10.41
C HIS A 113 15.38 2.03 -10.01
N LYS A 114 14.41 2.39 -9.18
CA LYS A 114 14.25 3.76 -8.67
C LYS A 114 15.49 4.23 -7.90
N ARG A 115 16.07 3.37 -7.04
CA ARG A 115 17.30 3.68 -6.29
C ARG A 115 18.48 3.92 -7.21
N ALA A 116 18.67 3.10 -8.24
CA ALA A 116 19.73 3.29 -9.22
C ALA A 116 19.60 4.65 -9.94
N LEU A 117 18.40 5.02 -10.37
CA LEU A 117 18.14 6.32 -11.02
C LEU A 117 18.48 7.50 -10.09
N GLN A 118 18.14 7.40 -8.80
CA GLN A 118 18.49 8.44 -7.82
C GLN A 118 20.00 8.58 -7.64
N GLN A 119 20.74 7.46 -7.61
CA GLN A 119 22.20 7.49 -7.53
C GLN A 119 22.81 8.15 -8.76
N HIS A 120 22.36 7.80 -9.96
CA HIS A 120 22.80 8.45 -11.19
C HIS A 120 22.51 9.96 -11.19
N ALA A 121 21.29 10.36 -10.81
CA ALA A 121 20.91 11.77 -10.74
C ALA A 121 21.73 12.56 -9.71
N ASN A 122 22.11 11.93 -8.60
CA ASN A 122 22.93 12.57 -7.57
C ASN A 122 24.38 12.72 -8.01
N VAL A 123 24.96 11.74 -8.71
CA VAL A 123 26.31 11.83 -9.26
C VAL A 123 26.40 12.94 -10.31
N SER A 124 25.44 13.02 -11.24
CA SER A 124 25.41 14.05 -12.29
C SER A 124 25.17 15.47 -11.77
N LYS A 125 24.73 15.66 -10.52
CA LYS A 125 24.60 16.98 -9.88
C LYS A 125 25.89 17.45 -9.21
N ILE A 126 26.82 16.52 -8.95
CA ILE A 126 28.07 16.79 -8.23
C ILE A 126 29.24 16.98 -9.20
N THR A 127 29.13 16.46 -10.42
CA THR A 127 30.06 16.70 -11.55
C THR A 127 29.64 17.90 -12.38
#